data_AF-A0A5B9PHM6-F1
#
_entry.id   AF-A0A5B9PHM6-F1
#
_cell.length_a   1.000
_cell.length_b   1.000
_cell.length_c   1.000
_cell.angle_alpha   90.00
_cell.angle_beta   90.00
_cell.angle_gamma   90.00
#
_symmetry.space_group_name_H-M   'P 1'
#
loop_
_entity.id
_entity.type
_entity.pdbx_description
1 polymer ?
#
loop_
_entity_poly.entity_id
_entity_poly.type
_entity_poly.pdbx_seq_one_letter_code
_entity_poly.pdbx_strand_id
1 'polypeptide(L)'
;MKSIEEEILETFLTSRRQTNNKARDARGALAYYGFSNDVLPSMEVVGKKYSIGKRQRVEQVLGDYFRTNPRIKQIDGIQAAAKLVSAQPVSFWSDIQAALCKFGFISNDYVAAHLLLLLQDLGFCEEFELFTPTGEKVTRSNSIEFEQFIFVHRDAKKAVSKDIIKLRKLPAGRGMATLDAANLTHFSGNELQRLIDGIPDSWQCQDEGQTWFLFEDRDSRLVNQMEKAYCTGSTCKITRLAEALEIGLRNGSAKPGFPPLGVIRSYLRSSKLTRVENDRVTFNGEEGKLSDIEIACIQYFDSINRQPVDSKTLKAHLESANFDFGEPLIESVIYRSSLIHIDKSGGPRNYQYSLACDEDGVAELGNGENDRYQEFVNRLKDIAELGTDAEHEATRRREQDLLGKWIFADNERECCGLCGKEFERAALRTAHKKKRSECSESERIDPYVVMPICLFGCDYLYERKLVTVREGKVTAGPESSTSAASSEAIALLVGREVDERWTAGSPEYFH
;
A
#
# COMPACT_ATOMS: atom_id res chain seq x y z
N MET A 1 2.40 -27.46 20.07
CA MET A 1 3.68 -27.51 19.35
C MET A 1 4.60 -26.50 19.99
N LYS A 2 5.90 -26.79 20.06
CA LYS A 2 6.90 -25.84 20.52
C LYS A 2 7.24 -24.89 19.38
N SER A 3 7.73 -23.70 19.69
CA SER A 3 8.23 -22.79 18.67
C SER A 3 9.58 -23.28 18.12
N ILE A 4 9.99 -22.79 16.96
CA ILE A 4 11.31 -23.09 16.41
C ILE A 4 12.40 -22.64 17.40
N GLU A 5 12.22 -21.49 18.04
CA GLU A 5 13.13 -20.97 19.06
C GLU A 5 13.28 -21.94 20.24
N GLU A 6 12.17 -22.42 20.79
CA GLU A 6 12.14 -23.34 21.93
C GLU A 6 12.81 -24.67 21.60
N GLU A 7 12.51 -25.24 20.43
CA GLU A 7 13.08 -26.52 19.99
C GLU A 7 14.58 -26.41 19.67
N ILE A 8 15.02 -25.31 19.05
CA ILE A 8 16.45 -25.04 18.85
C ILE A 8 17.14 -24.95 20.22
N LEU A 9 16.59 -24.15 21.15
CA LEU A 9 17.19 -23.96 22.47
C LEU A 9 17.31 -25.29 23.23
N GLU A 10 16.25 -26.09 23.25
CA GLU A 10 16.24 -27.41 23.88
C GLU A 10 17.27 -28.36 23.23
N THR A 11 17.33 -28.38 21.90
CA THR A 11 18.29 -29.20 21.15
C THR A 11 19.73 -28.79 21.45
N PHE A 12 20.00 -27.49 21.59
CA PHE A 12 21.30 -26.95 21.97
C PHE A 12 21.71 -27.38 23.39
N LEU A 13 20.81 -27.19 24.36
CA LEU A 13 21.09 -27.45 25.77
C LEU A 13 21.29 -28.96 26.04
N THR A 14 20.47 -29.81 25.40
CA THR A 14 20.52 -31.28 25.54
C THR A 14 21.64 -31.96 24.74
N SER A 15 22.42 -31.20 23.95
CA SER A 15 23.54 -31.75 23.17
C SER A 15 24.62 -32.39 24.08
N ARG A 16 25.23 -33.50 23.64
CA ARG A 16 26.21 -34.25 24.45
C ARG A 16 27.53 -33.51 24.70
N ARG A 17 27.85 -32.46 23.93
CA ARG A 17 29.10 -31.69 24.05
C ARG A 17 29.02 -30.72 25.23
N GLN A 18 29.62 -31.02 26.39
CA GLN A 18 29.61 -30.11 27.54
C GLN A 18 30.59 -28.94 27.35
N THR A 19 30.07 -27.71 27.32
CA THR A 19 30.84 -26.48 27.50
C THR A 19 30.17 -25.61 28.57
N ASN A 20 30.96 -24.86 29.34
CA ASN A 20 30.42 -23.94 30.36
C ASN A 20 29.62 -22.77 29.77
N ASN A 21 29.62 -22.60 28.44
CA ASN A 21 29.05 -21.45 27.74
C ASN A 21 27.84 -21.79 26.85
N LYS A 22 27.30 -23.03 26.92
CA LYS A 22 26.20 -23.48 26.06
C LYS A 22 25.01 -22.52 25.96
N ALA A 23 24.51 -22.04 27.10
CA ALA A 23 23.34 -21.17 27.13
C ALA A 23 23.61 -19.83 26.41
N ARG A 24 24.80 -19.27 26.59
CA ARG A 24 25.26 -18.06 25.91
C ARG A 24 25.38 -18.29 24.41
N ASP A 25 26.05 -19.38 24.02
CA ASP A 25 26.30 -19.73 22.62
C ASP A 25 24.98 -20.03 21.88
N ALA A 26 24.02 -20.69 22.54
CA ALA A 26 22.67 -20.91 22.02
C ALA A 26 21.91 -19.60 21.80
N ARG A 27 21.94 -18.66 22.76
CA ARG A 27 21.31 -17.33 22.59
C ARG A 27 21.94 -16.55 21.43
N GLY A 28 23.26 -16.62 21.27
CA GLY A 28 23.93 -16.00 20.13
C GLY A 28 23.52 -16.61 18.78
N ALA A 29 23.37 -17.94 18.71
CA ALA A 29 22.88 -18.60 17.52
C ALA A 29 21.43 -18.23 17.20
N LEU A 30 20.54 -18.26 18.21
CA LEU A 30 19.15 -17.83 18.08
C LEU A 30 19.04 -16.39 17.59
N ALA A 31 19.85 -15.48 18.17
CA ALA A 31 19.89 -14.09 17.74
C ALA A 31 20.37 -13.91 16.30
N TYR A 32 21.36 -14.68 15.87
CA TYR A 32 21.84 -14.66 14.49
C TYR A 32 20.74 -15.06 13.49
N TYR A 33 19.89 -16.01 13.85
CA TYR A 33 18.75 -16.46 13.04
C TYR A 33 17.45 -15.70 13.32
N GLY A 34 17.48 -14.55 14.02
CA GLY A 34 16.31 -13.67 14.12
C GLY A 34 15.31 -14.00 15.21
N PHE A 35 15.68 -14.86 16.17
CA PHE A 35 14.90 -15.07 17.40
C PHE A 35 15.32 -14.08 18.51
N SER A 36 15.67 -12.86 18.10
CA SER A 36 15.98 -11.74 18.98
C SER A 36 15.60 -10.43 18.28
N ASN A 37 15.57 -9.33 19.01
CA ASN A 37 15.15 -8.02 18.46
C ASN A 37 16.12 -7.43 17.41
N ASP A 38 17.30 -8.02 17.17
CA ASP A 38 18.23 -7.51 16.16
C ASP A 38 17.88 -8.06 14.77
N VAL A 39 17.82 -7.18 13.78
CA VAL A 39 17.57 -7.54 12.39
C VAL A 39 18.88 -7.87 11.66
N LEU A 40 18.97 -9.10 11.15
CA LEU A 40 20.12 -9.67 10.41
C LEU A 40 21.50 -9.27 10.99
N PRO A 41 21.75 -9.44 12.31
CA PRO A 41 22.98 -8.98 12.92
C PRO A 41 24.18 -9.73 12.30
N SER A 42 25.27 -9.01 12.07
CA SER A 42 26.51 -9.66 11.65
C SER A 42 27.03 -10.56 12.78
N MET A 43 27.77 -11.62 12.44
CA MET A 43 28.43 -12.47 13.45
C MET A 43 29.35 -11.67 14.40
N GLU A 44 29.88 -10.53 13.96
CA GLU A 44 30.68 -9.65 14.81
C GLU A 44 29.80 -8.93 15.85
N VAL A 45 28.63 -8.42 15.43
CA VAL A 45 27.64 -7.82 16.32
C VAL A 45 27.16 -8.84 17.34
N VAL A 46 26.80 -10.05 16.89
CA VAL A 46 26.40 -11.16 17.78
C VAL A 46 27.53 -11.51 18.75
N GLY A 47 28.76 -11.63 18.25
CA GLY A 47 29.92 -11.99 19.04
C GLY A 47 30.21 -10.99 20.17
N LYS A 48 30.05 -9.69 19.88
CA LYS A 48 30.16 -8.60 20.85
C LYS A 48 28.99 -8.60 21.83
N LYS A 49 27.75 -8.63 21.34
CA LYS A 49 26.52 -8.52 22.16
C LYS A 49 26.40 -9.66 23.18
N TYR A 50 26.70 -10.89 22.76
CA TYR A 50 26.58 -12.07 23.63
C TYR A 50 27.90 -12.48 24.26
N SER A 51 28.98 -11.69 24.14
CA SER A 51 30.30 -11.99 24.71
C SER A 51 30.82 -13.39 24.32
N ILE A 52 30.58 -13.79 23.06
CA ILE A 52 31.06 -15.06 22.49
C ILE A 52 32.49 -14.90 21.97
N GLY A 53 32.85 -13.71 21.49
CA GLY A 53 34.16 -13.37 20.96
C GLY A 53 34.08 -12.73 19.58
N LYS A 54 35.17 -12.86 18.80
CA LYS A 54 35.23 -12.35 17.42
C LYS A 54 34.36 -13.17 16.47
N ARG A 55 34.10 -12.64 15.27
CA ARG A 55 33.36 -13.30 14.17
C ARG A 55 33.69 -14.80 14.01
N GLN A 56 34.98 -15.16 13.96
CA GLN A 56 35.41 -16.56 13.77
C GLN A 56 34.91 -17.49 14.87
N ARG A 57 34.79 -17.01 16.11
CA ARG A 57 34.29 -17.82 17.22
C ARG A 57 32.79 -18.08 17.10
N VAL A 58 32.02 -17.08 16.66
CA VAL A 58 30.58 -17.24 16.37
C VAL A 58 30.38 -18.22 15.23
N GLU A 59 31.17 -18.11 14.16
CA GLU A 59 31.12 -19.05 13.03
C GLU A 59 31.40 -20.51 13.47
N GLN A 60 32.38 -20.72 14.35
CA GLN A 60 32.63 -22.03 14.95
C GLN A 60 31.42 -22.54 15.76
N VAL A 61 30.79 -21.69 16.57
CA VAL A 61 29.59 -22.07 17.34
C VAL A 61 28.45 -22.49 16.41
N LEU A 62 28.19 -21.71 15.36
CA LEU A 62 27.17 -22.04 14.36
C LEU A 62 27.50 -23.35 13.64
N GLY A 63 28.75 -23.55 13.22
CA GLY A 63 29.18 -24.80 12.59
C GLY A 63 29.06 -26.02 13.51
N ASP A 64 29.60 -25.94 14.72
CA ASP A 64 29.75 -27.07 15.64
C ASP A 64 28.45 -27.51 16.32
N TYR A 65 27.49 -26.59 16.48
CA TYR A 65 26.28 -26.84 17.27
C TYR A 65 24.98 -26.63 16.49
N PHE A 66 25.00 -25.77 15.47
CA PHE A 66 23.82 -25.46 14.67
C PHE A 66 23.79 -26.26 13.36
N ARG A 67 24.64 -25.90 12.39
CA ARG A 67 24.57 -26.35 10.99
C ARG A 67 24.82 -27.85 10.82
N THR A 68 25.68 -28.42 11.66
CA THR A 68 26.05 -29.85 11.61
C THR A 68 25.12 -30.74 12.44
N ASN A 69 24.18 -30.17 13.21
CA ASN A 69 23.33 -30.95 14.10
C ASN A 69 22.08 -31.47 13.37
N PRO A 70 21.96 -32.79 13.12
CA PRO A 70 20.85 -33.35 12.36
C PRO A 70 19.50 -33.18 13.07
N ARG A 71 19.47 -33.02 14.39
CA ARG A 71 18.23 -32.80 15.15
C ARG A 71 17.60 -31.44 14.83
N ILE A 72 18.43 -30.42 14.59
CA ILE A 72 17.92 -29.09 14.24
C ILE A 72 17.23 -29.14 12.89
N LYS A 73 17.80 -29.88 11.92
CA LYS A 73 17.14 -30.09 10.62
C LYS A 73 15.79 -30.78 10.76
N GLN A 74 15.58 -31.60 11.80
CA GLN A 74 14.35 -32.37 12.03
C GLN A 74 13.27 -31.60 12.81
N ILE A 75 13.53 -30.36 13.23
CA ILE A 75 12.52 -29.52 13.91
C ILE A 75 11.33 -29.31 12.97
N ASP A 76 10.13 -29.60 13.48
CA ASP A 76 8.89 -29.61 12.69
C ASP A 76 8.63 -28.26 12.02
N GLY A 77 8.84 -27.16 12.74
CA GLY A 77 8.68 -25.81 12.21
C GLY A 77 9.66 -25.47 11.07
N ILE A 78 10.90 -25.98 11.12
CA ILE A 78 11.91 -25.78 10.07
C ILE A 78 11.55 -26.61 8.84
N GLN A 79 11.13 -27.87 9.02
CA GLN A 79 10.64 -28.73 7.93
C GLN A 79 9.40 -28.14 7.26
N ALA A 80 8.46 -27.64 8.06
CA ALA A 80 7.27 -26.96 7.57
C ALA A 80 7.63 -25.71 6.75
N ALA A 81 8.53 -24.87 7.26
CA ALA A 81 8.98 -23.68 6.56
C ALA A 81 9.67 -24.01 5.22
N ALA A 82 10.58 -24.98 5.21
CA ALA A 82 11.25 -25.45 3.99
C ALA A 82 10.24 -25.93 2.95
N LYS A 83 9.25 -26.73 3.37
CA LYS A 83 8.17 -27.22 2.51
C LYS A 83 7.30 -26.08 1.96
N LEU A 84 6.96 -25.09 2.78
CA LEU A 84 6.16 -23.93 2.35
C LEU A 84 6.90 -23.08 1.31
N VAL A 85 8.18 -22.76 1.55
CA VAL A 85 9.01 -21.97 0.60
C VAL A 85 9.20 -22.71 -0.72
N SER A 86 9.45 -24.02 -0.66
CA SER A 86 9.70 -24.84 -1.85
C SER A 86 8.44 -25.36 -2.54
N ALA A 87 7.25 -25.03 -2.05
CA ALA A 87 5.99 -25.53 -2.60
C ALA A 87 5.75 -25.03 -4.04
N GLN A 88 6.21 -23.82 -4.36
CA GLN A 88 6.08 -23.19 -5.66
C GLN A 88 7.34 -22.42 -6.04
N PRO A 89 7.60 -22.17 -7.35
CA PRO A 89 8.74 -21.37 -7.78
C PRO A 89 8.73 -19.93 -7.27
N VAL A 90 7.55 -19.42 -6.91
CA VAL A 90 7.32 -18.09 -6.34
C VAL A 90 6.39 -18.25 -5.15
N SER A 91 6.75 -17.71 -3.99
CA SER A 91 5.92 -17.77 -2.78
C SER A 91 5.98 -16.46 -2.00
N PHE A 92 4.84 -15.96 -1.53
CA PHE A 92 4.77 -14.73 -0.75
C PHE A 92 5.08 -15.00 0.73
N TRP A 93 5.82 -14.07 1.35
CA TRP A 93 6.15 -14.15 2.77
C TRP A 93 4.90 -14.15 3.65
N SER A 94 3.88 -13.37 3.32
CA SER A 94 2.62 -13.31 4.09
C SER A 94 1.93 -14.67 4.23
N ASP A 95 1.91 -15.48 3.17
CA ASP A 95 1.32 -16.82 3.21
C ASP A 95 2.13 -17.77 4.10
N ILE A 96 3.45 -17.73 3.95
CA ILE A 96 4.38 -18.55 4.73
C ILE A 96 4.30 -18.16 6.21
N GLN A 97 4.35 -16.87 6.50
CA GLN A 97 4.28 -16.32 7.86
C GLN A 97 2.97 -16.69 8.53
N ALA A 98 1.84 -16.47 7.85
CA ALA A 98 0.52 -16.80 8.39
C ALA A 98 0.40 -18.30 8.71
N ALA A 99 0.91 -19.16 7.84
CA ALA A 99 0.93 -20.61 8.07
C ALA A 99 1.80 -20.99 9.28
N LEU A 100 3.01 -20.44 9.39
CA LEU A 100 3.92 -20.76 10.50
C LEU A 100 3.43 -20.19 11.84
N CYS A 101 2.88 -18.97 11.86
CA CYS A 101 2.30 -18.34 13.05
C CYS A 101 1.06 -19.11 13.53
N LYS A 102 0.22 -19.60 12.60
CA LYS A 102 -0.97 -20.41 12.93
C LYS A 102 -0.62 -21.65 13.77
N PHE A 103 0.54 -22.25 13.53
CA PHE A 103 1.02 -23.42 14.28
C PHE A 103 1.92 -23.06 15.48
N GLY A 104 2.18 -21.77 15.70
CA GLY A 104 3.04 -21.29 16.79
C GLY A 104 4.54 -21.51 16.56
N PHE A 105 4.97 -21.71 15.32
CA PHE A 105 6.37 -21.97 15.00
C PHE A 105 7.26 -20.72 15.06
N ILE A 106 6.70 -19.57 14.68
CA ILE A 106 7.35 -18.25 14.73
C ILE A 106 6.37 -17.21 15.27
N SER A 107 6.91 -16.06 15.68
CA SER A 107 6.14 -14.87 16.04
C SER A 107 5.76 -14.04 14.80
N ASN A 108 4.77 -13.15 14.96
CA ASN A 108 4.28 -12.29 13.88
C ASN A 108 5.30 -11.20 13.45
N ASP A 109 6.30 -10.91 14.26
CA ASP A 109 7.39 -9.96 13.98
C ASP A 109 8.64 -10.63 13.39
N TYR A 110 8.61 -11.95 13.21
CA TYR A 110 9.72 -12.68 12.59
C TYR A 110 9.94 -12.22 11.14
N VAL A 111 11.18 -12.01 10.75
CA VAL A 111 11.53 -11.42 9.45
C VAL A 111 11.81 -12.48 8.39
N ALA A 112 11.29 -12.31 7.17
CA ALA A 112 11.47 -13.22 6.05
C ALA A 112 12.94 -13.55 5.76
N ALA A 113 13.82 -12.55 5.81
CA ALA A 113 15.24 -12.71 5.54
C ALA A 113 15.95 -13.62 6.57
N HIS A 114 15.51 -13.60 7.82
CA HIS A 114 16.00 -14.52 8.86
C HIS A 114 15.58 -15.96 8.57
N LEU A 115 14.35 -16.16 8.07
CA LEU A 115 13.91 -17.49 7.65
C LEU A 115 14.78 -18.03 6.51
N LEU A 116 15.04 -17.23 5.48
CA LEU A 116 15.86 -17.67 4.35
C LEU A 116 17.27 -18.04 4.80
N LEU A 117 17.90 -17.20 5.64
CA LEU A 117 19.22 -17.46 6.20
C LEU A 117 19.25 -18.77 7.01
N LEU A 118 18.25 -18.99 7.86
CA LEU A 118 18.10 -20.21 8.65
C LEU A 118 18.00 -21.46 7.76
N LEU A 119 17.14 -21.41 6.74
CA LEU A 119 16.92 -22.54 5.84
C LEU A 119 18.19 -22.86 5.05
N GLN A 120 18.84 -21.86 4.46
CA GLN A 120 20.04 -22.04 3.66
C GLN A 120 21.22 -22.57 4.48
N ASP A 121 21.45 -22.05 5.69
CA ASP A 121 22.51 -22.56 6.58
C ASP A 121 22.29 -24.02 7.01
N LEU A 122 21.05 -24.52 6.91
CA LEU A 122 20.68 -25.91 7.17
C LEU A 122 20.63 -26.77 5.88
N GLY A 123 20.93 -26.20 4.72
CA GLY A 123 20.91 -26.88 3.41
C GLY A 123 19.50 -27.08 2.84
N PHE A 124 18.54 -26.25 3.25
CA PHE A 124 17.21 -26.18 2.65
C PHE A 124 17.09 -24.92 1.79
N CYS A 125 16.31 -25.00 0.71
CA CYS A 125 15.97 -23.84 -0.13
C CYS A 125 17.19 -23.04 -0.63
N GLU A 126 18.33 -23.69 -0.86
CA GLU A 126 19.57 -23.06 -1.37
C GLU A 126 19.36 -22.39 -2.74
N GLU A 127 18.37 -22.85 -3.48
CA GLU A 127 18.00 -22.36 -4.81
C GLU A 127 17.03 -21.17 -4.80
N PHE A 128 16.63 -20.71 -3.62
CA PHE A 128 15.71 -19.59 -3.46
C PHE A 128 16.45 -18.33 -3.04
N GLU A 129 16.03 -17.21 -3.60
CA GLU A 129 16.43 -15.87 -3.17
C GLU A 129 15.19 -15.10 -2.71
N LEU A 130 15.39 -14.09 -1.86
CA LEU A 130 14.32 -13.20 -1.39
C LEU A 130 14.37 -11.88 -2.16
N PHE A 131 13.21 -11.43 -2.62
CA PHE A 131 13.03 -10.18 -3.35
C PHE A 131 12.02 -9.26 -2.65
N THR A 132 12.25 -7.95 -2.79
CA THR A 132 11.29 -6.90 -2.43
C THR A 132 10.14 -6.86 -3.44
N PRO A 133 9.00 -6.23 -3.09
CA PRO A 133 7.89 -6.01 -4.03
C PRO A 133 8.28 -5.15 -5.24
N THR A 134 9.32 -4.33 -5.10
CA THR A 134 9.89 -3.52 -6.18
C THR A 134 10.82 -4.30 -7.12
N GLY A 135 11.12 -5.56 -6.80
CA GLY A 135 11.92 -6.48 -7.61
C GLY A 135 13.42 -6.45 -7.31
N GLU A 136 13.83 -5.82 -6.22
CA GLU A 136 15.21 -5.79 -5.75
C GLU A 136 15.52 -7.02 -4.90
N LYS A 137 16.77 -7.48 -4.91
CA LYS A 137 17.20 -8.55 -4.02
C LYS A 137 17.26 -8.02 -2.57
N VAL A 138 16.75 -8.79 -1.62
CA VAL A 138 16.80 -8.41 -0.21
C VAL A 138 18.24 -8.48 0.31
N THR A 139 18.62 -7.44 1.03
CA THR A 139 19.88 -7.25 1.73
C THR A 139 19.60 -6.80 3.17
N ARG A 140 20.64 -6.54 3.97
CA ARG A 140 20.45 -6.05 5.34
C ARG A 140 19.71 -4.71 5.40
N SER A 141 19.93 -3.80 4.43
CA SER A 141 19.36 -2.45 4.49
C SER A 141 17.87 -2.39 4.18
N ASN A 142 17.34 -3.33 3.40
CA ASN A 142 15.92 -3.34 2.97
C ASN A 142 15.14 -4.55 3.51
N SER A 143 15.72 -5.35 4.42
CA SER A 143 15.12 -6.58 4.96
C SER A 143 13.88 -6.40 5.82
N ILE A 144 13.59 -5.17 6.22
CA ILE A 144 12.42 -4.78 7.03
C ILE A 144 11.72 -3.54 6.46
N GLU A 145 12.17 -3.06 5.30
CA GLU A 145 11.64 -1.85 4.65
C GLU A 145 10.24 -2.09 4.07
N PHE A 146 9.93 -3.35 3.75
CA PHE A 146 8.66 -3.76 3.15
C PHE A 146 7.93 -4.73 4.06
N GLU A 147 6.60 -4.70 4.02
CA GLU A 147 5.77 -5.67 4.74
C GLU A 147 5.60 -6.98 3.96
N GLN A 148 5.81 -6.93 2.64
CA GLN A 148 5.74 -8.09 1.75
C GLN A 148 7.13 -8.38 1.17
N PHE A 149 7.46 -9.67 1.11
CA PHE A 149 8.64 -10.17 0.41
C PHE A 149 8.26 -11.43 -0.37
N ILE A 150 9.07 -11.76 -1.38
CA ILE A 150 8.78 -12.85 -2.30
C ILE A 150 9.98 -13.78 -2.36
N PHE A 151 9.77 -15.05 -2.02
CA PHE A 151 10.73 -16.12 -2.26
C PHE A 151 10.64 -16.53 -3.71
N VAL A 152 11.77 -16.49 -4.41
CA VAL A 152 11.86 -16.76 -5.85
C VAL A 152 12.94 -17.80 -6.11
N HIS A 153 12.55 -18.90 -6.74
CA HIS A 153 13.48 -19.93 -7.20
C HIS A 153 14.39 -19.35 -8.31
N ARG A 154 15.67 -19.75 -8.35
CA ARG A 154 16.66 -19.23 -9.31
C ARG A 154 16.21 -19.32 -10.78
N ASP A 155 15.44 -20.35 -11.13
CA ASP A 155 14.95 -20.57 -12.50
C ASP A 155 13.84 -19.59 -12.89
N ALA A 156 13.06 -19.11 -11.93
CA ALA A 156 11.98 -18.14 -12.14
C ALA A 156 12.47 -16.68 -12.07
N LYS A 157 13.62 -16.42 -11.43
CA LYS A 157 14.19 -15.09 -11.16
C LYS A 157 14.07 -14.12 -12.34
N LYS A 158 14.60 -14.48 -13.51
CA LYS A 158 14.65 -13.58 -14.67
C LYS A 158 13.25 -13.18 -15.14
N ALA A 159 12.30 -14.11 -15.10
CA ALA A 159 10.94 -13.87 -15.54
C ALA A 159 10.14 -13.05 -14.52
N VAL A 160 10.28 -13.36 -13.24
CA VAL A 160 9.67 -12.60 -12.14
C VAL A 160 10.14 -11.15 -12.13
N SER A 161 11.46 -10.91 -12.23
CA SER A 161 11.98 -9.54 -12.31
C SER A 161 11.45 -8.79 -13.53
N LYS A 162 11.27 -9.47 -14.67
CA LYS A 162 10.69 -8.86 -15.87
C LYS A 162 9.21 -8.50 -15.66
N ASP A 163 8.45 -9.37 -15.00
CA ASP A 163 7.03 -9.13 -14.69
C ASP A 163 6.87 -7.94 -13.74
N ILE A 164 7.67 -7.84 -12.68
CA ILE A 164 7.64 -6.68 -11.75
C ILE A 164 8.00 -5.38 -12.49
N ILE A 165 9.04 -5.39 -13.33
CA ILE A 165 9.41 -4.22 -14.13
C ILE A 165 8.29 -3.82 -15.10
N LYS A 166 7.64 -4.81 -15.73
CA LYS A 166 6.51 -4.58 -16.64
C LYS A 166 5.33 -3.96 -15.89
N LEU A 167 4.99 -4.51 -14.72
CA LEU A 167 3.94 -4.00 -13.85
C LEU A 167 4.20 -2.53 -13.48
N ARG A 168 5.40 -2.23 -12.97
CA ARG A 168 5.78 -0.87 -12.55
C ARG A 168 5.73 0.14 -13.70
N LYS A 169 6.02 -0.27 -14.94
CA LYS A 169 5.99 0.60 -16.13
C LYS A 169 4.59 0.76 -16.75
N LEU A 170 3.64 -0.11 -16.40
CA LEU A 170 2.32 -0.14 -17.02
C LEU A 170 1.54 1.18 -16.88
N PRO A 171 1.43 1.81 -15.69
CA PRO A 171 0.70 3.07 -15.55
C PRO A 171 1.45 4.27 -16.14
N ALA A 172 2.80 4.23 -16.20
CA ALA A 172 3.63 5.39 -16.51
C ALA A 172 3.25 6.11 -17.82
N GLY A 173 2.98 5.37 -18.90
CA GLY A 173 2.62 5.96 -20.20
C GLY A 173 1.15 6.33 -20.38
N ARG A 174 0.27 5.80 -19.51
CA ARG A 174 -1.21 5.92 -19.62
C ARG A 174 -1.81 6.78 -18.52
N GLY A 175 -1.00 7.19 -17.54
CA GLY A 175 -1.45 7.81 -16.30
C GLY A 175 -1.76 6.75 -15.26
N MET A 176 -2.65 5.82 -15.57
CA MET A 176 -3.04 4.72 -14.69
C MET A 176 -3.23 3.43 -15.48
N ALA A 177 -3.30 2.31 -14.79
CA ALA A 177 -3.56 1.01 -15.40
C ALA A 177 -4.53 0.19 -14.56
N THR A 178 -5.20 -0.77 -15.21
CA THR A 178 -6.02 -1.76 -14.53
C THR A 178 -5.21 -3.04 -14.30
N LEU A 179 -5.54 -3.80 -13.25
CA LEU A 179 -4.94 -5.11 -12.99
C LEU A 179 -5.02 -6.04 -14.19
N ASP A 180 -6.19 -6.10 -14.84
CA ASP A 180 -6.44 -6.94 -16.02
C ASP A 180 -5.51 -6.61 -17.18
N ALA A 181 -5.08 -5.35 -17.31
CA ALA A 181 -4.16 -4.93 -18.36
C ALA A 181 -2.71 -5.41 -18.12
N ALA A 182 -2.35 -5.83 -16.89
CA ALA A 182 -0.98 -6.24 -16.58
C ALA A 182 -0.59 -7.53 -17.31
N ASN A 183 -1.52 -8.49 -17.40
CA ASN A 183 -1.35 -9.79 -18.06
C ASN A 183 0.07 -10.36 -17.85
N LEU A 184 0.40 -10.65 -16.59
CA LEU A 184 1.69 -11.21 -16.16
C LEU A 184 1.61 -12.73 -16.07
N THR A 185 2.73 -13.41 -16.29
CA THR A 185 2.72 -14.88 -16.43
C THR A 185 2.97 -15.62 -15.11
N HIS A 186 3.55 -14.97 -14.11
CA HIS A 186 3.96 -15.60 -12.84
C HIS A 186 3.13 -15.20 -11.63
N PHE A 187 2.13 -14.34 -11.81
CA PHE A 187 1.27 -13.86 -10.73
C PHE A 187 -0.18 -13.97 -11.17
N SER A 188 -0.98 -14.67 -10.37
CA SER A 188 -2.45 -14.65 -10.45
C SER A 188 -3.02 -13.30 -10.02
N GLY A 189 -4.32 -13.05 -10.23
CA GLY A 189 -4.97 -11.78 -9.87
C GLY A 189 -4.75 -11.37 -8.41
N ASN A 190 -4.94 -12.29 -7.46
CA ASN A 190 -4.73 -12.02 -6.03
C ASN A 190 -3.24 -11.83 -5.68
N GLU A 191 -2.32 -12.45 -6.41
CA GLU A 191 -0.88 -12.25 -6.22
C GLU A 191 -0.42 -10.89 -6.78
N LEU A 192 -1.00 -10.46 -7.91
CA LEU A 192 -0.78 -9.13 -8.46
C LEU A 192 -1.24 -8.05 -7.49
N GLN A 193 -2.45 -8.20 -6.94
CA GLN A 193 -2.97 -7.27 -5.94
C GLN A 193 -2.02 -7.13 -4.75
N ARG A 194 -1.62 -8.26 -4.15
CA ARG A 194 -0.69 -8.28 -3.02
C ARG A 194 0.69 -7.70 -3.36
N LEU A 195 1.15 -7.91 -4.59
CA LEU A 195 2.40 -7.32 -5.07
C LEU A 195 2.29 -5.79 -5.15
N ILE A 196 1.19 -5.26 -5.68
CA ILE A 196 0.95 -3.81 -5.75
C ILE A 196 0.81 -3.23 -4.34
N ASP A 197 0.02 -3.86 -3.48
CA ASP A 197 -0.18 -3.45 -2.08
C ASP A 197 1.15 -3.35 -1.31
N GLY A 198 2.10 -4.23 -1.63
CA GLY A 198 3.44 -4.24 -1.02
C GLY A 198 4.41 -3.21 -1.58
N ILE A 199 4.11 -2.54 -2.69
CA ILE A 199 4.96 -1.50 -3.27
C ILE A 199 4.66 -0.17 -2.55
N PRO A 200 5.67 0.50 -1.97
CA PRO A 200 5.53 1.86 -1.41
C PRO A 200 5.03 2.82 -2.48
N ASP A 201 4.31 3.85 -2.07
CA ASP A 201 3.74 4.87 -2.97
C ASP A 201 2.78 4.27 -4.01
N SER A 202 2.21 3.10 -3.75
CA SER A 202 1.13 2.56 -4.55
C SER A 202 -0.18 3.26 -4.21
N TRP A 203 -0.78 3.85 -5.25
CA TRP A 203 -2.12 4.39 -5.18
C TRP A 203 -3.08 3.46 -5.92
N GLN A 204 -4.25 3.20 -5.33
CA GLN A 204 -5.26 2.32 -5.92
C GLN A 204 -6.69 2.80 -5.67
N CYS A 205 -7.60 2.49 -6.59
CA CYS A 205 -9.04 2.60 -6.37
C CYS A 205 -9.83 1.58 -7.19
N GLN A 206 -11.08 1.34 -6.79
CA GLN A 206 -12.04 0.57 -7.56
C GLN A 206 -12.95 1.48 -8.37
N ASP A 207 -13.21 1.10 -9.62
CA ASP A 207 -14.21 1.76 -10.48
C ASP A 207 -14.78 0.73 -11.46
N GLU A 208 -16.11 0.65 -11.55
CA GLU A 208 -16.84 -0.29 -12.42
C GLU A 208 -16.37 -1.77 -12.34
N GLY A 209 -15.96 -2.21 -11.14
CA GLY A 209 -15.47 -3.58 -10.90
C GLY A 209 -14.04 -3.84 -11.37
N GLN A 210 -13.29 -2.78 -11.71
CA GLN A 210 -11.88 -2.84 -12.05
C GLN A 210 -11.04 -2.09 -11.02
N THR A 211 -9.92 -2.71 -10.66
CA THR A 211 -8.91 -2.09 -9.80
C THR A 211 -7.96 -1.26 -10.66
N TRP A 212 -7.98 0.04 -10.43
CA TRP A 212 -7.06 1.00 -11.02
C TRP A 212 -5.90 1.25 -10.08
N PHE A 213 -4.70 1.36 -10.65
CA PHE A 213 -3.50 1.65 -9.86
C PHE A 213 -2.52 2.57 -10.58
N LEU A 214 -1.69 3.22 -9.77
CA LEU A 214 -0.54 4.03 -10.14
C LEU A 214 0.54 3.88 -9.06
N PHE A 215 1.80 4.16 -9.40
CA PHE A 215 2.90 4.31 -8.46
C PHE A 215 3.34 5.77 -8.45
N GLU A 216 3.31 6.39 -7.29
CA GLU A 216 3.61 7.80 -7.06
C GLU A 216 5.10 8.03 -6.73
N ASP A 217 5.92 6.97 -6.71
CA ASP A 217 7.39 7.01 -6.54
C ASP A 217 8.17 7.31 -7.83
N ARG A 218 7.47 7.65 -8.91
CA ARG A 218 8.03 7.74 -10.26
C ARG A 218 7.25 8.66 -11.17
N ASP A 219 7.91 9.07 -12.26
CA ASP A 219 7.27 9.80 -13.35
C ASP A 219 6.08 9.02 -13.91
N SER A 220 4.95 9.70 -14.03
CA SER A 220 3.75 9.19 -14.67
C SER A 220 3.13 10.29 -15.52
N ARG A 221 2.50 9.88 -16.63
CA ARG A 221 1.82 10.82 -17.50
C ARG A 221 0.76 11.64 -16.77
N LEU A 222 0.05 11.06 -15.81
CA LEU A 222 -0.96 11.77 -15.02
C LEU A 222 -0.31 12.88 -14.18
N VAL A 223 0.75 12.55 -13.44
CA VAL A 223 1.50 13.52 -12.63
C VAL A 223 2.04 14.62 -13.53
N ASN A 224 2.68 14.29 -14.66
CA ASN A 224 3.18 15.30 -15.60
C ASN A 224 2.07 16.21 -16.17
N GLN A 225 0.84 15.71 -16.33
CA GLN A 225 -0.30 16.56 -16.71
C GLN A 225 -0.77 17.46 -15.55
N MET A 226 -0.68 16.97 -14.30
CA MET A 226 -0.96 17.79 -13.13
C MET A 226 0.09 18.89 -12.98
N GLU A 227 1.38 18.56 -13.02
CA GLU A 227 2.49 19.51 -12.98
C GLU A 227 2.28 20.68 -13.96
N LYS A 228 1.82 20.37 -15.18
CA LYS A 228 1.43 21.37 -16.18
C LYS A 228 0.19 22.16 -15.78
N ALA A 229 -0.90 21.48 -15.41
CA ALA A 229 -2.14 22.15 -15.01
C ALA A 229 -1.90 23.17 -13.88
N TYR A 230 -1.08 22.82 -12.90
CA TYR A 230 -0.74 23.72 -11.78
C TYR A 230 0.17 24.89 -12.14
N CYS A 231 0.81 24.90 -13.32
CA CYS A 231 1.41 26.14 -13.85
C CYS A 231 0.36 27.22 -14.17
N THR A 232 -0.94 26.84 -14.24
CA THR A 232 -2.02 27.81 -14.43
C THR A 232 -2.51 28.42 -13.12
N GLY A 233 -2.14 27.90 -11.95
CA GLY A 233 -2.55 28.44 -10.64
C GLY A 233 -2.45 27.39 -9.52
N SER A 234 -2.43 27.83 -8.26
CA SER A 234 -2.17 26.95 -7.10
C SER A 234 -3.33 26.09 -6.64
N THR A 235 -4.58 26.42 -7.01
CA THR A 235 -5.78 25.70 -6.57
C THR A 235 -6.68 25.37 -7.74
N CYS A 236 -7.39 24.24 -7.67
CA CYS A 236 -8.37 23.88 -8.70
C CYS A 236 -9.59 23.18 -8.10
N LYS A 237 -10.79 23.41 -8.65
CA LYS A 237 -11.94 22.55 -8.35
C LYS A 237 -11.68 21.12 -8.83
N ILE A 238 -11.93 20.11 -7.99
CA ILE A 238 -11.64 18.70 -8.32
C ILE A 238 -12.29 18.26 -9.64
N THR A 239 -13.55 18.62 -9.84
CA THR A 239 -14.29 18.29 -11.07
C THR A 239 -13.63 18.89 -12.31
N ARG A 240 -13.20 20.15 -12.21
CA ARG A 240 -12.57 20.91 -13.30
C ARG A 240 -11.20 20.32 -13.66
N LEU A 241 -10.37 20.04 -12.65
CA LEU A 241 -9.06 19.42 -12.85
C LEU A 241 -9.19 18.04 -13.48
N ALA A 242 -10.11 17.21 -12.97
CA ALA A 242 -10.30 15.86 -13.49
C ALA A 242 -10.66 15.85 -14.98
N GLU A 243 -11.53 16.76 -15.42
CA GLU A 243 -11.92 16.91 -16.83
C GLU A 243 -10.74 17.37 -17.71
N ALA A 244 -9.94 18.33 -17.25
CA ALA A 244 -8.75 18.78 -17.97
C ALA A 244 -7.68 17.68 -18.07
N LEU A 245 -7.44 16.93 -16.98
CA LEU A 245 -6.52 15.80 -16.96
C LEU A 245 -6.96 14.67 -17.88
N GLU A 246 -8.25 14.33 -17.90
CA GLU A 246 -8.80 13.30 -18.78
C GLU A 246 -8.51 13.62 -20.26
N ILE A 247 -8.68 14.89 -20.64
CA ILE A 247 -8.39 15.40 -21.99
C ILE A 247 -6.88 15.32 -22.28
N GLY A 248 -6.04 15.79 -21.35
CA GLY A 248 -4.57 15.76 -21.49
C GLY A 248 -4.00 14.34 -21.62
N LEU A 249 -4.59 13.37 -20.92
CA LEU A 249 -4.23 11.96 -21.03
C LEU A 249 -4.59 11.36 -22.39
N ARG A 250 -5.71 11.79 -23.00
CA ARG A 250 -6.12 11.34 -24.35
C ARG A 250 -5.23 11.90 -25.47
N ASN A 251 -4.36 12.87 -25.20
CA ASN A 251 -3.46 13.49 -26.19
C ASN A 251 -2.29 12.55 -26.61
N GLY A 252 -2.57 11.42 -27.26
CA GLY A 252 -1.56 10.45 -27.67
C GLY A 252 -2.08 9.40 -28.66
N SER A 253 -1.17 8.68 -29.32
CA SER A 253 -1.48 7.73 -30.40
C SER A 253 -2.02 6.37 -29.95
N ALA A 254 -2.38 6.19 -28.67
CA ALA A 254 -2.79 4.91 -28.10
C ALA A 254 -4.32 4.80 -27.89
N LYS A 255 -4.86 3.62 -28.27
CA LYS A 255 -6.23 3.07 -28.13
C LYS A 255 -6.70 2.93 -26.64
N PRO A 256 -7.95 2.49 -26.31
CA PRO A 256 -8.56 2.76 -25.00
C PRO A 256 -7.78 2.10 -23.84
N GLY A 257 -7.78 2.80 -22.70
CA GLY A 257 -7.04 2.42 -21.51
C GLY A 257 -6.59 3.60 -20.64
N PHE A 258 -7.30 4.74 -20.73
CA PHE A 258 -7.09 5.90 -19.86
C PHE A 258 -8.07 5.82 -18.69
N PRO A 259 -7.72 6.35 -17.50
CA PRO A 259 -8.62 6.35 -16.36
C PRO A 259 -9.88 7.18 -16.64
N PRO A 260 -11.07 6.69 -16.27
CA PRO A 260 -12.30 7.46 -16.33
C PRO A 260 -12.30 8.60 -15.30
N LEU A 261 -13.21 9.56 -15.45
CA LEU A 261 -13.30 10.72 -14.56
C LEU A 261 -13.47 10.34 -13.08
N GLY A 262 -14.21 9.27 -12.77
CA GLY A 262 -14.39 8.77 -11.41
C GLY A 262 -13.06 8.38 -10.74
N VAL A 263 -12.21 7.68 -11.49
CA VAL A 263 -10.87 7.27 -11.06
C VAL A 263 -9.96 8.48 -10.86
N ILE A 264 -9.95 9.43 -11.81
CA ILE A 264 -9.12 10.66 -11.68
C ILE A 264 -9.56 11.47 -10.46
N ARG A 265 -10.87 11.62 -10.22
CA ARG A 265 -11.39 12.32 -9.03
C ARG A 265 -11.00 11.61 -7.74
N SER A 266 -11.05 10.28 -7.72
CA SER A 266 -10.61 9.48 -6.58
C SER A 266 -9.14 9.73 -6.29
N TYR A 267 -8.30 9.73 -7.33
CA TYR A 267 -6.88 10.04 -7.20
C TYR A 267 -6.63 11.43 -6.64
N LEU A 268 -7.28 12.46 -7.18
CA LEU A 268 -7.13 13.83 -6.70
C LEU A 268 -7.50 13.99 -5.21
N ARG A 269 -8.38 13.13 -4.68
CA ARG A 269 -8.76 13.13 -3.26
C ARG A 269 -7.75 12.40 -2.38
N SER A 270 -7.32 11.20 -2.77
CA SER A 270 -6.54 10.32 -1.88
C SER A 270 -5.03 10.28 -2.17
N SER A 271 -4.56 10.83 -3.29
CA SER A 271 -3.14 10.90 -3.64
C SER A 271 -2.31 11.61 -2.58
N LYS A 272 -1.11 11.11 -2.28
CA LYS A 272 -0.17 11.80 -1.37
C LYS A 272 0.34 13.12 -1.94
N LEU A 273 0.24 13.30 -3.27
CA LEU A 273 0.68 14.50 -3.97
C LEU A 273 -0.37 15.61 -3.95
N THR A 274 -1.53 15.41 -3.30
CA THR A 274 -2.61 16.40 -3.28
C THR A 274 -3.09 16.71 -1.87
N ARG A 275 -3.58 17.93 -1.67
CA ARG A 275 -4.37 18.31 -0.49
C ARG A 275 -5.74 18.80 -0.94
N VAL A 276 -6.77 18.43 -0.19
CA VAL A 276 -8.15 18.80 -0.53
C VAL A 276 -8.78 19.61 0.59
N GLU A 277 -9.34 20.76 0.22
CA GLU A 277 -10.12 21.65 1.10
C GLU A 277 -11.31 22.21 0.31
N ASN A 278 -12.54 22.09 0.85
CA ASN A 278 -13.74 22.66 0.24
C ASN A 278 -13.95 22.32 -1.26
N ASP A 279 -13.75 21.04 -1.63
CA ASP A 279 -13.80 20.53 -3.03
C ASP A 279 -12.74 21.10 -3.99
N ARG A 280 -11.76 21.82 -3.44
CA ARG A 280 -10.59 22.29 -4.16
C ARG A 280 -9.41 21.43 -3.82
N VAL A 281 -8.53 21.27 -4.80
CA VAL A 281 -7.31 20.49 -4.69
C VAL A 281 -6.11 21.40 -4.95
N THR A 282 -5.10 21.23 -4.11
CA THR A 282 -3.75 21.77 -4.30
C THR A 282 -2.79 20.62 -4.57
N PHE A 283 -1.64 20.94 -5.16
CA PHE A 283 -0.63 19.98 -5.53
C PHE A 283 0.66 20.20 -4.74
N ASN A 284 1.15 19.12 -4.15
CA ASN A 284 2.38 19.05 -3.38
C ASN A 284 3.50 18.42 -4.24
N GLY A 285 3.66 18.92 -5.46
CA GLY A 285 4.70 18.50 -6.39
C GLY A 285 5.30 19.70 -7.13
N GLU A 286 6.23 19.45 -8.04
CA GLU A 286 6.92 20.51 -8.78
C GLU A 286 6.09 21.00 -9.97
N GLU A 287 6.22 22.28 -10.32
CA GLU A 287 5.62 22.80 -11.56
C GLU A 287 6.28 22.18 -12.81
N GLY A 288 5.45 21.90 -13.80
CA GLY A 288 5.88 21.25 -15.03
C GLY A 288 6.61 22.19 -15.98
N LYS A 289 7.37 21.62 -16.92
CA LYS A 289 7.93 22.39 -18.04
C LYS A 289 6.86 22.68 -19.09
N LEU A 290 6.65 23.95 -19.36
CA LEU A 290 5.75 24.43 -20.41
C LEU A 290 6.52 24.67 -21.72
N SER A 291 5.86 24.40 -22.83
CA SER A 291 6.28 24.83 -24.17
C SER A 291 5.90 26.28 -24.44
N ASP A 292 6.51 26.91 -25.45
CA ASP A 292 6.26 28.32 -25.79
C ASP A 292 4.77 28.60 -26.09
N ILE A 293 4.06 27.65 -26.70
CA ILE A 293 2.62 27.77 -26.98
C ILE A 293 1.76 27.62 -25.73
N GLU A 294 2.18 26.80 -24.77
CA GLU A 294 1.51 26.67 -23.48
C GLU A 294 1.69 27.96 -22.66
N ILE A 295 2.88 28.55 -22.68
CA ILE A 295 3.17 29.86 -22.06
C ILE A 295 2.32 30.96 -22.70
N ALA A 296 2.29 31.04 -24.04
CA ALA A 296 1.48 32.03 -24.75
C ALA A 296 -0.02 31.88 -24.43
N CYS A 297 -0.50 30.65 -24.26
CA CYS A 297 -1.88 30.38 -23.88
C CYS A 297 -2.22 30.90 -22.48
N ILE A 298 -1.34 30.69 -21.49
CA ILE A 298 -1.52 31.25 -20.13
C ILE A 298 -1.50 32.77 -20.16
N GLN A 299 -0.51 33.37 -20.83
CA GLN A 299 -0.37 34.82 -20.96
C GLN A 299 -1.61 35.48 -21.60
N TYR A 300 -2.22 34.82 -22.59
CA TYR A 300 -3.47 35.27 -23.17
C TYR A 300 -4.59 35.35 -22.12
N PHE A 301 -4.81 34.28 -21.36
CA PHE A 301 -5.85 34.26 -20.34
C PHE A 301 -5.57 35.29 -19.24
N ASP A 302 -4.33 35.44 -18.80
CA ASP A 302 -3.95 36.48 -17.84
C ASP A 302 -4.27 37.88 -18.38
N SER A 303 -4.02 38.14 -19.67
CA SER A 303 -4.29 39.45 -20.30
C SER A 303 -5.78 39.82 -20.36
N ILE A 304 -6.68 38.83 -20.28
CA ILE A 304 -8.14 39.02 -20.28
C ILE A 304 -8.75 38.80 -18.89
N ASN A 305 -7.96 38.89 -17.82
CA ASN A 305 -8.40 38.61 -16.43
C ASN A 305 -9.09 37.24 -16.32
N ARG A 306 -8.54 36.25 -17.01
CA ARG A 306 -8.94 34.82 -16.99
C ARG A 306 -10.41 34.56 -17.30
N GLN A 307 -11.05 35.47 -18.02
CA GLN A 307 -12.42 35.28 -18.46
C GLN A 307 -12.52 34.11 -19.46
N PRO A 308 -13.58 33.30 -19.39
CA PRO A 308 -13.79 32.24 -20.37
C PRO A 308 -14.01 32.79 -21.78
N VAL A 309 -13.53 32.06 -22.79
CA VAL A 309 -13.66 32.43 -24.21
C VAL A 309 -14.13 31.25 -25.06
N ASP A 310 -14.59 31.51 -26.29
CA ASP A 310 -14.80 30.45 -27.27
C ASP A 310 -13.49 30.00 -27.96
N SER A 311 -13.51 28.82 -28.59
CA SER A 311 -12.32 28.26 -29.23
C SER A 311 -11.82 29.06 -30.44
N LYS A 312 -12.70 29.80 -31.13
CA LYS A 312 -12.29 30.59 -32.30
C LYS A 312 -11.49 31.81 -31.86
N THR A 313 -11.92 32.43 -30.77
CA THR A 313 -11.25 33.58 -30.16
C THR A 313 -9.86 33.19 -29.67
N LEU A 314 -9.75 32.05 -28.96
CA LEU A 314 -8.46 31.52 -28.52
C LEU A 314 -7.56 31.13 -29.70
N LYS A 315 -8.10 30.43 -30.72
CA LYS A 315 -7.35 30.05 -31.93
C LYS A 315 -6.81 31.28 -32.67
N ALA A 316 -7.64 32.31 -32.88
CA ALA A 316 -7.23 33.53 -33.56
C ALA A 316 -6.10 34.28 -32.82
N HIS A 317 -6.10 34.26 -31.48
CA HIS A 317 -5.00 34.84 -30.71
C HIS A 317 -3.70 34.06 -30.92
N LEU A 318 -3.74 32.73 -30.82
CA LEU A 318 -2.56 31.87 -30.99
C LEU A 318 -2.03 31.85 -32.45
N GLU A 319 -2.88 32.08 -33.45
CA GLU A 319 -2.50 32.25 -34.86
C GLU A 319 -1.88 33.61 -35.17
N SER A 320 -2.03 34.61 -34.28
CA SER A 320 -1.51 35.94 -34.54
C SER A 320 0.01 35.93 -34.67
N ALA A 321 0.51 36.71 -35.64
CA ALA A 321 1.82 36.56 -36.29
C ALA A 321 3.08 36.70 -35.41
N ASN A 322 2.94 36.83 -34.09
CA ASN A 322 4.06 36.97 -33.16
C ASN A 322 4.61 35.64 -32.62
N PHE A 323 3.98 34.50 -32.94
CA PHE A 323 4.32 33.22 -32.29
C PHE A 323 4.74 32.06 -33.21
N ASP A 324 4.58 32.18 -34.53
CA ASP A 324 4.98 31.16 -35.53
C ASP A 324 4.61 29.70 -35.17
N PHE A 325 3.44 29.49 -34.55
CA PHE A 325 2.97 28.16 -34.17
C PHE A 325 2.24 27.49 -35.33
N GLY A 326 2.61 26.23 -35.64
CA GLY A 326 1.85 25.43 -36.61
C GLY A 326 0.44 25.08 -36.10
N GLU A 327 -0.53 25.04 -37.01
CA GLU A 327 -1.94 24.70 -36.71
C GLU A 327 -2.11 23.42 -35.85
N PRO A 328 -1.36 22.31 -36.07
CA PRO A 328 -1.47 21.13 -35.21
C PRO A 328 -1.12 21.37 -33.74
N LEU A 329 -0.18 22.27 -33.45
CA LEU A 329 0.20 22.62 -32.08
C LEU A 329 -0.90 23.46 -31.42
N ILE A 330 -1.47 24.41 -32.16
CA ILE A 330 -2.59 25.24 -31.68
C ILE A 330 -3.80 24.37 -31.33
N GLU A 331 -4.19 23.45 -32.23
CA GLU A 331 -5.30 22.53 -31.94
C GLU A 331 -5.00 21.61 -30.75
N SER A 332 -3.76 21.15 -30.61
CA SER A 332 -3.35 20.32 -29.48
C SER A 332 -3.49 21.07 -28.14
N VAL A 333 -3.05 22.33 -28.08
CA VAL A 333 -3.15 23.14 -26.84
C VAL A 333 -4.61 23.44 -26.49
N ILE A 334 -5.42 23.82 -27.47
CA ILE A 334 -6.82 24.21 -27.21
C ILE A 334 -7.68 23.00 -26.80
N TYR A 335 -7.54 21.88 -27.49
CA TYR A 335 -8.48 20.76 -27.36
C TYR A 335 -7.94 19.56 -26.59
N ARG A 336 -6.64 19.53 -26.29
CA ARG A 336 -5.96 18.36 -25.74
C ARG A 336 -4.94 18.69 -24.64
N SER A 337 -4.96 19.90 -24.09
CA SER A 337 -4.10 20.30 -22.98
C SER A 337 -4.82 20.15 -21.65
N SER A 338 -4.06 19.75 -20.62
CA SER A 338 -4.48 19.79 -19.21
C SER A 338 -4.50 21.20 -18.63
N LEU A 339 -3.96 22.19 -19.35
CA LEU A 339 -4.03 23.60 -18.98
C LEU A 339 -5.44 24.19 -19.16
N ILE A 340 -6.29 23.56 -19.96
CA ILE A 340 -7.57 24.13 -20.39
C ILE A 340 -8.72 23.27 -19.91
N HIS A 341 -9.62 23.90 -19.17
CA HIS A 341 -10.95 23.37 -18.91
C HIS A 341 -11.92 23.80 -20.02
N ILE A 342 -12.74 22.85 -20.46
CA ILE A 342 -13.76 23.06 -21.49
C ILE A 342 -15.14 22.86 -20.85
N ASP A 343 -15.82 23.95 -20.53
CA ASP A 343 -17.20 23.91 -20.06
C ASP A 343 -18.16 23.69 -21.24
N LYS A 344 -18.93 22.60 -21.16
CA LYS A 344 -19.91 22.17 -22.17
C LYS A 344 -21.35 22.42 -21.75
N SER A 345 -21.59 23.05 -20.59
CA SER A 345 -22.91 23.29 -20.01
C SER A 345 -23.85 24.10 -20.92
N GLY A 346 -23.30 25.02 -21.73
CA GLY A 346 -24.04 25.84 -22.70
C GLY A 346 -24.61 25.08 -23.91
N GLY A 347 -24.36 23.77 -24.01
CA GLY A 347 -24.81 22.91 -25.11
C GLY A 347 -23.86 22.91 -26.32
N PRO A 348 -24.20 22.13 -27.37
CA PRO A 348 -23.34 21.99 -28.55
C PRO A 348 -23.06 23.35 -29.21
N ARG A 349 -21.79 23.62 -29.51
CA ARG A 349 -21.27 24.87 -30.12
C ARG A 349 -21.17 26.10 -29.21
N ASN A 350 -21.53 25.98 -27.93
CA ASN A 350 -21.39 27.07 -26.94
C ASN A 350 -20.37 26.73 -25.85
N TYR A 351 -19.29 26.03 -26.22
CA TYR A 351 -18.27 25.63 -25.25
C TYR A 351 -17.42 26.82 -24.83
N GLN A 352 -17.15 26.91 -23.54
CA GLN A 352 -16.31 27.94 -22.94
C GLN A 352 -14.97 27.34 -22.51
N TYR A 353 -13.89 28.01 -22.83
CA TYR A 353 -12.50 27.60 -22.60
C TYR A 353 -11.89 28.53 -21.56
N SER A 354 -11.25 27.96 -20.55
CA SER A 354 -10.63 28.71 -19.45
C SER A 354 -9.50 27.90 -18.82
N LEU A 355 -8.58 28.56 -18.09
CA LEU A 355 -7.44 27.89 -17.46
C LEU A 355 -7.86 26.90 -16.39
N ALA A 356 -7.31 25.69 -16.37
CA ALA A 356 -7.74 24.62 -15.48
C ALA A 356 -7.72 25.03 -14.00
N CYS A 357 -6.64 25.64 -13.52
CA CYS A 357 -6.50 26.11 -12.15
C CYS A 357 -6.82 27.60 -12.00
N ASP A 358 -7.24 27.95 -10.79
CA ASP A 358 -7.59 29.30 -10.38
C ASP A 358 -6.35 30.03 -9.84
N GLU A 359 -6.34 31.37 -9.92
CA GLU A 359 -5.29 32.18 -9.32
C GLU A 359 -5.22 32.04 -7.80
N ASP A 360 -4.03 32.30 -7.27
CA ASP A 360 -3.74 32.32 -5.85
C ASP A 360 -4.68 33.30 -5.12
N GLY A 361 -5.36 32.82 -4.07
CA GLY A 361 -6.18 33.65 -3.17
C GLY A 361 -7.68 33.69 -3.46
N VAL A 362 -8.19 32.97 -4.48
CA VAL A 362 -9.63 32.83 -4.72
C VAL A 362 -10.20 31.67 -3.90
N ALA A 363 -10.15 31.73 -2.56
CA ALA A 363 -10.81 30.74 -1.71
C ALA A 363 -12.23 31.20 -1.36
N GLU A 364 -13.24 30.80 -2.14
CA GLU A 364 -14.63 30.86 -1.67
C GLU A 364 -14.85 29.77 -0.62
N LEU A 365 -15.20 30.19 0.60
CA LEU A 365 -15.57 29.33 1.72
C LEU A 365 -16.92 28.66 1.44
N GLY A 366 -16.89 27.42 0.95
CA GLY A 366 -18.07 26.57 0.86
C GLY A 366 -18.22 25.73 2.13
N ASN A 367 -19.32 25.92 2.87
CA ASN A 367 -19.69 25.03 3.98
C ASN A 367 -20.21 23.70 3.42
N GLY A 368 -19.42 22.63 3.50
CA GLY A 368 -19.83 21.29 3.08
C GLY A 368 -19.50 20.22 4.12
N GLU A 369 -20.43 19.30 4.38
CA GLU A 369 -20.26 18.10 5.22
C GLU A 369 -19.09 17.18 4.81
N ASN A 370 -18.49 17.41 3.63
CA ASN A 370 -17.33 16.70 3.08
C ASN A 370 -15.97 17.15 3.68
N ASP A 371 -15.98 18.11 4.62
CA ASP A 371 -14.79 18.69 5.25
C ASP A 371 -14.11 17.70 6.21
N ARG A 372 -14.88 17.00 7.07
CA ARG A 372 -14.29 16.11 8.09
C ARG A 372 -13.51 14.94 7.48
N TYR A 373 -14.04 14.29 6.45
CA TYR A 373 -13.31 13.19 5.79
C TYR A 373 -11.99 13.67 5.21
N GLN A 374 -12.01 14.79 4.47
CA GLN A 374 -10.80 15.34 3.85
C GLN A 374 -9.81 15.88 4.88
N GLU A 375 -10.27 16.47 5.99
CA GLU A 375 -9.44 16.87 7.12
C GLU A 375 -8.64 15.67 7.66
N PHE A 376 -9.32 14.54 7.89
CA PHE A 376 -8.66 13.33 8.38
C PHE A 376 -7.71 12.72 7.35
N VAL A 377 -8.08 12.69 6.07
CA VAL A 377 -7.19 12.26 4.98
C VAL A 377 -5.92 13.12 4.94
N ASN A 378 -6.04 14.44 4.98
CA ASN A 378 -4.89 15.35 4.99
C ASN A 378 -3.99 15.10 6.21
N ARG A 379 -4.57 14.94 7.40
CA ARG A 379 -3.79 14.65 8.62
C ARG A 379 -3.11 13.27 8.57
N LEU A 380 -3.72 12.28 7.94
CA LEU A 380 -3.13 10.95 7.73
C LEU A 380 -1.98 11.01 6.72
N LYS A 381 -2.09 11.82 5.66
CA LYS A 381 -0.97 12.10 4.73
C LYS A 381 0.24 12.70 5.46
N ASP A 382 0.04 13.62 6.40
CA ASP A 382 1.13 14.21 7.20
C ASP A 382 1.87 13.15 8.05
N ILE A 383 1.13 12.17 8.58
CA ILE A 383 1.74 11.05 9.31
C ILE A 383 2.50 10.12 8.37
N ALA A 384 1.93 9.83 7.19
CA ALA A 384 2.56 8.96 6.20
C ALA A 384 3.91 9.52 5.73
N GLU A 385 4.01 10.84 5.49
CA GLU A 385 5.28 11.52 5.13
C GLU A 385 6.38 11.32 6.20
N LEU A 386 6.01 11.18 7.47
CA LEU A 386 6.95 10.96 8.59
C LEU A 386 7.21 9.47 8.88
N GLY A 387 6.61 8.57 8.11
CA GLY A 387 6.50 7.15 8.39
C GLY A 387 5.37 6.84 9.38
N THR A 388 4.50 5.89 9.03
CA THR A 388 3.40 5.41 9.88
C THR A 388 3.86 4.62 11.10
N ASP A 389 5.08 4.09 11.07
CA ASP A 389 5.66 3.30 12.15
C ASP A 389 6.67 4.12 12.96
N ALA A 390 6.57 4.09 14.29
CA ALA A 390 7.51 4.76 15.20
C ALA A 390 8.39 3.74 15.94
N GLU A 391 9.71 3.99 16.01
CA GLU A 391 10.63 3.24 16.86
C GLU A 391 10.47 3.64 18.35
N HIS A 392 9.77 2.82 19.13
CA HIS A 392 9.82 2.77 20.60
C HIS A 392 9.60 1.32 21.06
N GLU A 393 9.81 1.02 22.35
CA GLU A 393 9.77 -0.34 22.96
C GLU A 393 8.47 -1.15 22.74
N ALA A 394 7.49 -0.58 22.06
CA ALA A 394 6.52 -1.30 21.21
C ALA A 394 6.24 -0.43 19.97
N THR A 395 6.26 -1.02 18.77
CA THR A 395 5.99 -0.34 17.49
C THR A 395 4.59 0.29 17.55
N ARG A 396 4.51 1.61 17.81
CA ARG A 396 3.23 2.32 17.83
C ARG A 396 2.94 2.81 16.41
N ARG A 397 1.89 2.25 15.81
CA ARG A 397 1.30 2.73 14.57
C ARG A 397 0.71 4.12 14.78
N ARG A 398 1.29 5.14 14.14
CA ARG A 398 0.94 6.56 14.36
C ARG A 398 -0.43 6.90 13.78
N GLU A 399 -0.82 6.27 12.68
CA GLU A 399 -2.11 6.41 12.02
C GLU A 399 -3.27 5.92 12.90
N GLN A 400 -3.02 4.93 13.75
CA GLN A 400 -4.03 4.29 14.60
C GLN A 400 -4.72 5.29 15.55
N ASP A 401 -3.98 6.27 16.06
CA ASP A 401 -4.53 7.30 16.94
C ASP A 401 -5.50 8.23 16.20
N LEU A 402 -5.17 8.62 14.96
CA LEU A 402 -6.06 9.43 14.12
C LEU A 402 -7.28 8.62 13.68
N LEU A 403 -7.09 7.39 13.23
CA LEU A 403 -8.19 6.49 12.85
C LEU A 403 -9.13 6.21 14.05
N GLY A 404 -8.59 6.16 15.27
CA GLY A 404 -9.39 6.13 16.50
C GLY A 404 -10.22 7.39 16.70
N LYS A 405 -9.67 8.59 16.46
CA LYS A 405 -10.42 9.86 16.51
C LYS A 405 -11.47 9.95 15.41
N TRP A 406 -11.22 9.34 14.25
CA TRP A 406 -12.20 9.26 13.17
C TRP A 406 -13.45 8.48 13.61
N ILE A 407 -13.25 7.28 14.16
CA ILE A 407 -14.37 6.43 14.62
C ILE A 407 -15.08 7.05 15.82
N PHE A 408 -14.33 7.38 16.88
CA PHE A 408 -14.93 7.67 18.17
C PHE A 408 -15.20 9.16 18.38
N ALA A 409 -14.53 10.06 17.66
CA ALA A 409 -14.53 11.49 17.96
C ALA A 409 -14.29 11.71 19.48
N ASP A 410 -15.22 12.42 20.14
CA ASP A 410 -15.26 12.64 21.58
C ASP A 410 -16.24 11.72 22.31
N ASN A 411 -16.81 10.71 21.63
CA ASN A 411 -17.75 9.77 22.23
C ASN A 411 -17.04 8.78 23.16
N GLU A 412 -17.59 8.58 24.36
CA GLU A 412 -17.12 7.57 25.31
C GLU A 412 -17.65 6.16 25.00
N ARG A 413 -18.64 6.06 24.11
CA ARG A 413 -19.29 4.81 23.69
C ARG A 413 -19.53 4.78 22.20
N GLU A 414 -19.51 3.58 21.62
CA GLU A 414 -19.88 3.35 20.22
C GLU A 414 -20.35 1.89 20.05
N CYS A 415 -21.06 1.61 18.96
CA CYS A 415 -21.48 0.25 18.64
C CYS A 415 -20.37 -0.52 17.93
N CYS A 416 -20.20 -1.80 18.28
CA CYS A 416 -19.35 -2.73 17.52
C CYS A 416 -19.94 -2.93 16.12
N GLY A 417 -19.12 -2.76 15.08
CA GLY A 417 -19.52 -2.90 13.68
C GLY A 417 -19.94 -4.32 13.27
N LEU A 418 -19.66 -5.35 14.08
CA LEU A 418 -20.07 -6.72 13.81
C LEU A 418 -21.29 -7.17 14.62
N CYS A 419 -21.26 -6.99 15.95
CA CYS A 419 -22.36 -7.46 16.80
C CYS A 419 -23.45 -6.40 17.03
N GLY A 420 -23.19 -5.13 16.70
CA GLY A 420 -24.11 -4.01 16.87
C GLY A 420 -24.37 -3.61 18.32
N LYS A 421 -23.69 -4.21 19.31
CA LYS A 421 -23.84 -3.85 20.73
C LYS A 421 -23.01 -2.60 21.04
N GLU A 422 -23.55 -1.74 21.89
CA GLU A 422 -22.84 -0.58 22.45
C GLU A 422 -21.81 -1.03 23.49
N PHE A 423 -20.62 -0.43 23.42
CA PHE A 423 -19.54 -0.64 24.39
C PHE A 423 -18.88 0.69 24.73
N GLU A 424 -18.23 0.75 25.89
CA GLU A 424 -17.29 1.81 26.24
C GLU A 424 -16.10 1.80 25.26
N ARG A 425 -15.51 2.96 24.98
CA ARG A 425 -14.36 3.10 24.07
C ARG A 425 -13.20 2.16 24.43
N ALA A 426 -12.96 1.92 25.72
CA ALA A 426 -11.91 1.02 26.21
C ALA A 426 -12.15 -0.47 25.84
N ALA A 427 -13.40 -0.83 25.52
CA ALA A 427 -13.81 -2.18 25.11
C ALA A 427 -13.88 -2.36 23.59
N LEU A 428 -13.52 -1.32 22.82
CA LEU A 428 -13.53 -1.30 21.36
C LEU A 428 -12.12 -1.12 20.81
N ARG A 429 -11.86 -1.77 19.69
CA ARG A 429 -10.65 -1.63 18.90
C ARG A 429 -10.97 -0.93 17.58
N THR A 430 -10.11 0.01 17.19
CA THR A 430 -10.07 0.55 15.82
C THR A 430 -9.49 -0.52 14.90
N ALA A 431 -10.33 -1.46 14.47
CA ALA A 431 -9.89 -2.56 13.62
C ALA A 431 -9.87 -2.09 12.16
N HIS A 432 -8.83 -2.45 11.43
CA HIS A 432 -8.87 -2.30 9.97
C HIS A 432 -9.83 -3.36 9.41
N LYS A 433 -10.65 -2.95 8.45
CA LYS A 433 -11.54 -3.82 7.68
C LYS A 433 -10.69 -4.80 6.86
N LYS A 434 -9.74 -4.30 6.07
CA LYS A 434 -8.72 -5.09 5.36
C LYS A 434 -7.52 -5.24 6.29
N LYS A 435 -6.83 -6.40 6.27
CA LYS A 435 -5.63 -6.54 7.11
C LYS A 435 -4.63 -5.45 6.74
N ARG A 436 -4.14 -4.71 7.72
CA ARG A 436 -3.18 -3.62 7.48
C ARG A 436 -1.97 -4.07 6.65
N SER A 437 -1.48 -5.28 6.86
CA SER A 437 -0.36 -5.88 6.11
C SER A 437 -0.65 -6.16 4.64
N GLU A 438 -1.93 -6.14 4.28
CA GLU A 438 -2.47 -6.29 2.94
C GLU A 438 -2.97 -4.93 2.41
N CYS A 439 -3.05 -3.88 3.22
CA CYS A 439 -3.43 -2.54 2.77
C CYS A 439 -2.26 -1.88 2.03
N SER A 440 -2.56 -1.30 0.86
CA SER A 440 -1.68 -0.33 0.20
C SER A 440 -1.57 0.95 1.04
N GLU A 441 -0.61 1.81 0.69
CA GLU A 441 -0.41 3.07 1.41
C GLU A 441 -1.63 3.99 1.31
N SER A 442 -2.21 4.13 0.12
CA SER A 442 -3.45 4.89 -0.10
C SER A 442 -4.64 4.37 0.72
N GLU A 443 -4.71 3.05 0.95
CA GLU A 443 -5.74 2.45 1.80
C GLU A 443 -5.48 2.69 3.30
N ARG A 444 -4.22 2.75 3.74
CA ARG A 444 -3.86 3.01 5.15
C ARG A 444 -4.22 4.44 5.58
N ILE A 445 -4.21 5.38 4.65
CA ILE A 445 -4.57 6.78 4.88
C ILE A 445 -6.05 7.08 4.60
N ASP A 446 -6.87 6.09 4.26
CA ASP A 446 -8.32 6.24 4.12
C ASP A 446 -9.01 6.05 5.49
N PRO A 447 -9.68 7.06 6.06
CA PRO A 447 -10.46 6.91 7.30
C PRO A 447 -11.52 5.81 7.24
N TYR A 448 -12.06 5.51 6.07
CA TYR A 448 -13.02 4.43 5.87
C TYR A 448 -12.40 3.03 5.88
N VAL A 449 -11.08 2.88 6.00
CA VAL A 449 -10.45 1.54 6.12
C VAL A 449 -10.68 0.88 7.48
N VAL A 450 -11.24 1.60 8.47
CA VAL A 450 -11.42 1.11 9.84
C VAL A 450 -12.87 1.05 10.29
N MET A 451 -13.15 0.18 11.28
CA MET A 451 -14.42 0.10 11.99
C MET A 451 -14.21 -0.29 13.48
N PRO A 452 -15.14 0.07 14.39
CA PRO A 452 -15.05 -0.33 15.79
C PRO A 452 -15.39 -1.81 15.95
N ILE A 453 -14.52 -2.60 16.59
CA ILE A 453 -14.80 -4.01 16.90
C ILE A 453 -14.62 -4.25 18.41
N CYS A 454 -15.54 -4.99 19.03
CA CYS A 454 -15.44 -5.27 20.46
C CYS A 454 -14.39 -6.33 20.80
N LEU A 455 -13.70 -6.11 21.93
CA LEU A 455 -12.75 -7.03 22.53
C LEU A 455 -13.41 -8.27 23.15
N PHE A 456 -14.74 -8.25 23.30
CA PHE A 456 -15.55 -9.36 23.84
C PHE A 456 -15.83 -10.49 22.84
N GLY A 457 -14.98 -10.65 21.83
CA GLY A 457 -14.97 -11.82 20.93
C GLY A 457 -15.07 -11.50 19.44
N CYS A 458 -15.64 -10.36 19.05
CA CYS A 458 -15.73 -9.99 17.63
C CYS A 458 -14.33 -9.76 17.03
N ASP A 459 -13.40 -9.16 17.77
CA ASP A 459 -12.01 -8.93 17.34
C ASP A 459 -11.31 -10.26 17.00
N TYR A 460 -11.38 -11.23 17.91
CA TYR A 460 -10.83 -12.57 17.69
C TYR A 460 -11.43 -13.27 16.46
N LEU A 461 -12.77 -13.24 16.33
CA LEU A 461 -13.45 -13.92 15.22
C LEU A 461 -13.10 -13.29 13.87
N TYR A 462 -13.00 -11.96 13.82
CA TYR A 462 -12.68 -11.22 12.61
C TYR A 462 -11.21 -11.40 12.19
N GLU A 463 -10.25 -11.20 13.10
CA GLU A 463 -8.81 -11.33 12.83
C GLU A 463 -8.42 -12.73 12.31
N ARG A 464 -9.12 -13.77 12.79
CA ARG A 464 -8.93 -15.16 12.35
C ARG A 464 -9.74 -15.54 11.12
N LYS A 465 -10.44 -14.59 10.49
CA LYS A 465 -11.35 -14.81 9.34
C LYS A 465 -12.40 -15.90 9.64
N LEU A 466 -12.86 -16.01 10.89
CA LEU A 466 -13.97 -16.90 11.28
C LEU A 466 -15.32 -16.26 10.99
N VAL A 467 -15.37 -14.94 10.97
CA VAL A 467 -16.45 -14.14 10.40
C VAL A 467 -15.85 -13.11 9.43
N THR A 468 -16.59 -12.79 8.38
CA THR A 468 -16.26 -11.76 7.40
C THR A 468 -17.50 -10.90 7.13
N VAL A 469 -17.36 -9.81 6.40
CA VAL A 469 -18.52 -9.02 5.95
C VAL A 469 -18.62 -9.15 4.43
N ARG A 470 -19.82 -9.42 3.92
CA ARG A 470 -20.10 -9.48 2.47
C ARG A 470 -21.42 -8.78 2.22
N GLU A 471 -21.43 -7.86 1.26
CA GLU A 471 -22.64 -7.10 0.90
C GLU A 471 -23.29 -6.43 2.12
N GLY A 472 -22.47 -5.87 3.03
CA GLY A 472 -22.94 -5.22 4.26
C GLY A 472 -23.47 -6.18 5.33
N LYS A 473 -23.32 -7.50 5.18
CA LYS A 473 -23.79 -8.51 6.13
C LYS A 473 -22.66 -9.36 6.68
N VAL A 474 -22.75 -9.71 7.95
CA VAL A 474 -21.78 -10.63 8.57
C VAL A 474 -22.02 -12.06 8.04
N THR A 475 -20.98 -12.69 7.51
CA THR A 475 -20.98 -14.05 6.99
C THR A 475 -19.97 -14.92 7.72
N ALA A 476 -20.22 -16.24 7.76
CA ALA A 476 -19.25 -17.18 8.27
C ALA A 476 -18.01 -17.22 7.35
N GLY A 477 -16.83 -17.30 7.94
CA GLY A 477 -15.58 -17.49 7.23
C GLY A 477 -15.42 -18.90 6.66
N PRO A 478 -14.30 -19.17 5.94
CA PRO A 478 -14.01 -20.50 5.40
C PRO A 478 -14.02 -21.57 6.49
N GLU A 479 -14.59 -22.74 6.20
CA GLU A 479 -14.71 -23.83 7.19
C GLU A 479 -13.36 -24.16 7.82
N SER A 480 -13.31 -24.02 9.15
CA SER A 480 -12.22 -24.48 9.97
C SER A 480 -12.80 -25.25 11.16
N SER A 481 -12.07 -26.24 11.67
CA SER A 481 -12.44 -26.96 12.89
C SER A 481 -12.46 -25.96 14.06
N THR A 482 -13.62 -25.40 14.36
CA THR A 482 -13.81 -24.45 15.47
C THR A 482 -14.39 -25.17 16.69
N SER A 483 -14.16 -24.60 17.87
CA SER A 483 -14.78 -25.12 19.08
C SER A 483 -16.30 -24.90 19.06
N ALA A 484 -17.06 -25.66 19.86
CA ALA A 484 -18.51 -25.46 19.98
C ALA A 484 -18.86 -24.02 20.40
N ALA A 485 -18.12 -23.44 21.35
CA ALA A 485 -18.32 -22.06 21.79
C ALA A 485 -18.08 -21.03 20.66
N SER A 486 -17.05 -21.24 19.83
CA SER A 486 -16.80 -20.39 18.67
C SER A 486 -17.91 -20.53 17.62
N SER A 487 -18.41 -21.75 17.40
CA SER A 487 -19.53 -22.00 16.48
C SER A 487 -20.81 -21.29 16.92
N GLU A 488 -21.14 -21.34 18.22
CA GLU A 488 -22.29 -20.61 18.78
C GLU A 488 -22.12 -19.10 18.64
N ALA A 489 -20.93 -18.56 18.93
CA ALA A 489 -20.64 -17.14 18.77
C ALA A 489 -20.76 -16.67 17.32
N ILE A 490 -20.28 -17.47 16.36
CA ILE A 490 -20.42 -17.19 14.92
C ILE A 490 -21.90 -17.18 14.53
N ALA A 491 -22.68 -18.17 14.97
CA ALA A 491 -24.11 -18.27 14.65
C ALA A 491 -24.92 -17.05 15.12
N LEU A 492 -24.53 -16.41 16.23
CA LEU A 492 -25.17 -15.18 16.73
C LEU A 492 -24.86 -13.92 15.90
N LEU A 493 -23.79 -13.96 15.11
CA LEU A 493 -23.34 -12.83 14.28
C LEU A 493 -23.81 -12.96 12.84
N VAL A 494 -23.79 -14.18 12.27
CA VAL A 494 -24.12 -14.42 10.86
C VAL A 494 -25.50 -13.87 10.51
N GLY A 495 -25.58 -13.14 9.40
CA GLY A 495 -26.79 -12.52 8.87
C GLY A 495 -27.10 -11.13 9.43
N ARG A 496 -26.35 -10.64 10.44
CA ARG A 496 -26.50 -9.27 10.93
C ARG A 496 -26.05 -8.27 9.87
N GLU A 497 -26.81 -7.18 9.77
CA GLU A 497 -26.45 -6.02 8.96
C GLU A 497 -25.44 -5.15 9.69
N VAL A 498 -24.43 -4.73 8.96
CA VAL A 498 -23.40 -3.79 9.40
C VAL A 498 -23.95 -2.37 9.16
N ASP A 499 -23.81 -1.50 10.15
CA ASP A 499 -24.21 -0.08 10.05
C ASP A 499 -23.56 0.58 8.82
N GLU A 500 -24.34 1.37 8.08
CA GLU A 500 -23.90 2.01 6.83
C GLU A 500 -22.64 2.87 7.00
N ARG A 501 -22.45 3.46 8.19
CA ARG A 501 -21.23 4.22 8.55
C ARG A 501 -19.97 3.35 8.41
N TRP A 502 -20.09 2.07 8.75
CA TRP A 502 -18.98 1.11 8.69
C TRP A 502 -18.91 0.40 7.35
N THR A 503 -19.92 0.46 6.49
CA THR A 503 -19.82 -0.04 5.11
C THR A 503 -19.32 1.00 4.12
N ALA A 504 -19.19 2.28 4.54
CA ALA A 504 -18.58 3.33 3.73
C ALA A 504 -17.13 2.99 3.32
N GLY A 505 -16.68 3.55 2.20
CA GLY A 505 -15.38 3.28 1.59
C GLY A 505 -15.42 2.19 0.51
N SER A 506 -14.25 1.65 0.17
CA SER A 506 -14.14 0.57 -0.81
C SER A 506 -14.81 -0.71 -0.30
N PRO A 507 -15.69 -1.37 -1.06
CA PRO A 507 -16.26 -2.67 -0.70
C PRO A 507 -15.19 -3.75 -0.47
N GLU A 508 -14.03 -3.62 -1.11
CA GLU A 508 -12.92 -4.56 -1.00
C GLU A 508 -12.22 -4.54 0.36
N TYR A 509 -12.51 -3.52 1.17
CA TYR A 509 -12.04 -3.49 2.54
C TYR A 509 -12.51 -4.69 3.36
N PHE A 510 -13.55 -5.41 2.95
CA PHE A 510 -14.06 -6.57 3.68
C PHE A 510 -13.62 -7.94 3.12
N HIS A 511 -12.55 -8.00 2.32
CA HIS A 511 -12.05 -9.24 1.68
C HIS A 511 -11.24 -10.21 2.56
#